data_AF-A0A3D8Z1V7-F1
#
_entry.id   AF-A0A3D8Z1V7-F1
#
_cell.length_a   1.000
_cell.length_b   1.000
_cell.length_c   1.000
_cell.angle_alpha   90.00
_cell.angle_beta   90.00
_cell.angle_gamma   90.00
#
_symmetry.space_group_name_H-M   'P 1'
#
loop_
_entity.id
_entity.type
_entity.pdbx_description
1 polymer ?
#
loop_
_entity_poly.entity_id
_entity_poly.type
_entity_poly.pdbx_seq_one_letter_code
_entity_poly.pdbx_strand_id
1 'polypeptide(L)'
;MKKMVFIAILSVLLLIGGCGTEGTDGRADDSSAEQDNWGAIKNVSDRDIIAELKQTVEESPQRELASQEQLTSMEYTEGFFGDPSKELEEDMTVQAIEGPAAIEAVQKVYGGDDGFDKEGVLFFENQQNGATQSGVWIGLKAPDERLQQVLDILQQKGEGERSYQNLSIFSSVRIRRLNYMFSKTK
;
A
#
# COMPACT_ATOMS: atom_id res chain seq x y z
N MET A 1 -3.47 -57.67 -37.44
CA MET A 1 -2.04 -58.07 -37.28
C MET A 1 -1.31 -56.83 -36.78
N LYS A 2 -0.83 -56.68 -35.55
CA LYS A 2 0.16 -57.46 -34.79
C LYS A 2 -0.07 -57.19 -33.27
N LYS A 3 0.30 -58.16 -32.44
CA LYS A 3 0.03 -58.28 -30.99
C LYS A 3 1.03 -57.49 -30.12
N MET A 4 0.62 -57.12 -28.89
CA MET A 4 1.31 -57.25 -27.57
C MET A 4 0.69 -56.22 -26.59
N VAL A 5 -0.08 -56.49 -25.50
CA VAL A 5 0.02 -57.46 -24.38
C VAL A 5 1.29 -57.16 -23.54
N PHE A 6 1.35 -56.81 -22.25
CA PHE A 6 0.47 -56.95 -21.05
C PHE A 6 1.08 -56.15 -19.84
N ILE A 7 0.25 -55.84 -18.80
CA ILE A 7 0.49 -55.96 -17.31
C ILE A 7 1.64 -55.12 -16.68
N ALA A 8 1.59 -54.54 -15.48
CA ALA A 8 0.65 -54.24 -14.39
C ALA A 8 1.44 -53.28 -13.43
N ILE A 9 0.89 -52.60 -12.45
CA ILE A 9 0.68 -53.12 -11.09
C ILE A 9 -0.04 -52.02 -10.30
N LEU A 10 -1.17 -52.43 -9.72
CA LEU A 10 -1.94 -51.73 -8.72
C LEU A 10 -1.29 -52.01 -7.35
N SER A 11 -0.88 -50.98 -6.61
CA SER A 11 -0.48 -51.13 -5.20
C SER A 11 -1.20 -50.09 -4.36
N VAL A 12 -2.33 -50.51 -3.79
CA VAL A 12 -3.08 -49.82 -2.75
C VAL A 12 -2.34 -50.03 -1.43
N LEU A 13 -1.99 -48.94 -0.75
CA LEU A 13 -1.68 -48.96 0.69
C LEU A 13 -2.67 -48.05 1.39
N LEU A 14 -3.64 -48.69 2.03
CA LEU A 14 -4.47 -48.15 3.10
C LEU A 14 -3.59 -48.03 4.36
N LEU A 15 -3.46 -46.82 4.90
CA LEU A 15 -3.22 -46.62 6.32
C LEU A 15 -4.36 -45.79 6.89
N ILE A 16 -5.09 -46.43 7.79
CA ILE A 16 -6.11 -45.87 8.66
C ILE A 16 -5.41 -45.46 9.96
N GLY A 17 -5.65 -44.23 10.41
CA GLY A 17 -5.46 -43.74 11.78
C GLY A 17 -6.12 -42.36 11.86
N GLY A 18 -7.35 -42.24 12.39
CA GLY A 18 -7.63 -41.93 13.80
C GLY A 18 -7.94 -40.43 13.91
N CYS A 19 -9.21 -40.00 13.87
CA CYS A 19 -10.12 -39.74 15.01
C CYS A 19 -9.91 -38.38 15.71
N GLY A 20 -10.96 -37.53 15.67
CA GLY A 20 -11.12 -36.25 16.38
C GLY A 20 -11.75 -35.20 15.44
N THR A 21 -13.09 -35.05 15.35
CA THR A 21 -13.93 -34.10 16.14
C THR A 21 -13.35 -32.67 16.09
N GLU A 22 -14.01 -31.58 15.73
CA GLU A 22 -15.43 -31.19 15.63
C GLU A 22 -15.43 -29.73 15.13
N GLY A 23 -16.49 -29.29 14.44
CA GLY A 23 -16.81 -27.86 14.28
C GLY A 23 -16.07 -27.10 13.18
N THR A 24 -16.56 -27.18 11.94
CA THR A 24 -16.41 -26.06 10.99
C THR A 24 -17.42 -24.98 11.38
N ASP A 25 -17.08 -24.19 12.39
CA ASP A 25 -17.66 -22.86 12.55
C ASP A 25 -16.94 -21.93 11.58
N GLY A 26 -17.68 -21.46 10.59
CA GLY A 26 -17.29 -20.32 9.78
C GLY A 26 -17.10 -19.12 10.70
N ARG A 27 -15.85 -18.83 11.03
CA ARG A 27 -15.46 -17.58 11.67
C ARG A 27 -15.02 -16.65 10.55
N ALA A 28 -15.80 -15.59 10.35
CA ALA A 28 -15.36 -14.39 9.66
C ALA A 28 -14.00 -14.00 10.24
N ASP A 29 -12.97 -14.03 9.40
CA ASP A 29 -11.60 -13.72 9.77
C ASP A 29 -11.48 -12.19 9.83
N ASP A 30 -11.95 -11.65 10.96
CA ASP A 30 -11.77 -10.28 11.40
C ASP A 30 -10.42 -10.17 12.14
N SER A 31 -9.35 -10.52 11.43
CA SER A 31 -7.99 -10.38 11.91
C SER A 31 -7.20 -9.51 10.91
N SER A 32 -6.88 -8.29 11.34
CA SER A 32 -5.70 -7.61 10.83
C SER A 32 -4.54 -8.56 11.07
N ALA A 33 -3.82 -8.91 10.00
CA ALA A 33 -2.75 -9.90 10.11
C ALA A 33 -1.66 -9.32 11.02
N GLU A 34 -1.50 -9.87 12.23
CA GLU A 34 -0.32 -9.65 13.06
C GLU A 34 0.90 -10.14 12.26
N GLN A 35 1.58 -9.23 11.58
CA GLN A 35 2.72 -9.54 10.74
C GLN A 35 3.98 -9.63 11.61
N ASP A 36 4.23 -10.79 12.21
CA ASP A 36 5.36 -11.08 13.11
C ASP A 36 6.75 -10.87 12.45
N ASN A 37 6.81 -10.72 11.13
CA ASN A 37 7.96 -10.12 10.45
C ASN A 37 7.52 -9.23 9.28
N TRP A 38 8.04 -8.01 9.24
CA TRP A 38 7.84 -7.07 8.13
C TRP A 38 8.73 -7.39 6.93
N GLY A 39 8.68 -8.65 6.46
CA GLY A 39 9.34 -9.09 5.25
C GLY A 39 8.76 -8.44 3.99
N ALA A 40 9.57 -8.34 2.94
CA ALA A 40 9.13 -7.83 1.65
C ALA A 40 8.07 -8.77 1.04
N ILE A 41 6.93 -8.21 0.63
CA ILE A 41 5.86 -8.93 -0.06
C ILE A 41 5.93 -8.78 -1.58
N LYS A 42 6.52 -7.68 -2.07
CA LYS A 42 6.84 -7.45 -3.48
C LYS A 42 7.89 -6.34 -3.64
N ASN A 43 8.39 -6.17 -4.85
CA ASN A 43 9.27 -5.06 -5.21
C ASN A 43 8.58 -4.16 -6.24
N VAL A 44 8.57 -2.84 -6.00
CA VAL A 44 8.02 -1.82 -6.91
C VAL A 44 9.03 -0.69 -7.03
N SER A 45 9.47 -0.38 -8.25
CA SER A 45 10.43 0.70 -8.51
C SER A 45 11.70 0.63 -7.62
N ASP A 46 12.30 -0.57 -7.53
CA ASP A 46 13.46 -0.87 -6.67
C ASP A 46 13.24 -0.68 -5.16
N ARG A 47 11.98 -0.69 -4.71
CA ARG A 47 11.59 -0.61 -3.29
C ARG A 47 10.91 -1.89 -2.84
N ASP A 48 11.37 -2.42 -1.71
CA ASP A 48 10.76 -3.58 -1.06
C ASP A 48 9.51 -3.15 -0.30
N ILE A 49 8.35 -3.42 -0.90
CA ILE A 49 7.04 -3.18 -0.29
C ILE A 49 6.84 -4.21 0.81
N ILE A 50 6.47 -3.74 2.00
CA ILE A 50 6.31 -4.58 3.20
C ILE A 50 4.86 -4.70 3.67
N ALA A 51 3.99 -3.79 3.21
CA ALA A 51 2.57 -3.80 3.52
C ALA A 51 1.78 -3.09 2.42
N GLU A 52 0.52 -3.50 2.26
CA GLU A 52 -0.47 -2.87 1.38
C GLU A 52 -1.81 -2.73 2.09
N LEU A 53 -2.56 -1.69 1.76
CA LEU A 53 -3.91 -1.50 2.27
C LEU A 53 -4.90 -2.33 1.45
N LYS A 54 -5.82 -3.03 2.13
CA LYS A 54 -6.89 -3.76 1.46
C LYS A 54 -7.89 -2.74 0.93
N GLN A 55 -8.13 -2.76 -0.38
CA GLN A 55 -9.10 -1.87 -1.00
C GLN A 55 -10.50 -2.47 -0.87
N THR A 56 -11.42 -1.73 -0.24
CA THR A 56 -12.83 -2.16 -0.07
C THR A 56 -13.75 -1.61 -1.16
N VAL A 57 -13.27 -0.65 -1.97
CA VAL A 57 -13.99 -0.04 -3.08
C VAL A 57 -13.04 0.17 -4.26
N GLU A 58 -13.52 -0.10 -5.48
CA GLU A 58 -12.77 0.12 -6.72
C GLU A 58 -12.85 1.60 -7.15
N GLU A 59 -14.06 2.16 -7.07
CA GLU A 59 -14.34 3.59 -7.31
C GLU A 59 -14.65 4.29 -5.98
N SER A 60 -14.05 5.47 -5.77
CA SER A 60 -14.29 6.28 -4.57
C SER A 60 -15.00 7.59 -4.98
N PRO A 61 -16.28 7.77 -4.58
CA PRO A 61 -16.99 9.03 -4.83
C PRO A 61 -16.27 10.25 -4.26
N GLN A 62 -15.52 10.09 -3.17
CA GLN A 62 -14.77 11.19 -2.55
C GLN A 62 -13.52 11.56 -3.33
N ARG A 63 -12.88 10.57 -3.95
CA ARG A 63 -11.77 10.82 -4.87
C ARG A 63 -12.24 11.57 -6.11
N GLU A 64 -13.40 11.19 -6.65
CA GLU A 64 -14.04 11.93 -7.76
C GLU A 64 -14.38 13.36 -7.36
N LEU A 65 -15.02 13.57 -6.20
CA LEU A 65 -15.37 14.90 -5.71
C LEU A 65 -14.13 15.78 -5.49
N ALA A 66 -13.10 15.27 -4.81
CA ALA A 66 -11.88 16.02 -4.58
C ALA A 66 -11.13 16.34 -5.86
N SER A 67 -11.13 15.41 -6.83
CA SER A 67 -10.60 15.67 -8.17
C SER A 67 -11.38 16.83 -8.82
N GLN A 68 -12.71 16.76 -8.89
CA GLN A 68 -13.52 17.82 -9.50
C GLN A 68 -13.34 19.19 -8.83
N GLU A 69 -13.28 19.26 -7.50
CA GLU A 69 -13.03 20.51 -6.77
C GLU A 69 -11.67 21.12 -7.16
N GLN A 70 -10.64 20.28 -7.29
CA GLN A 70 -9.31 20.74 -7.66
C GLN A 70 -9.24 21.20 -9.12
N LEU A 71 -9.86 20.47 -10.04
CA LEU A 71 -9.81 20.76 -11.48
C LEU A 71 -10.63 21.97 -11.90
N THR A 72 -11.60 22.36 -11.06
CA THR A 72 -12.38 23.58 -11.25
C THR A 72 -11.78 24.79 -10.55
N SER A 73 -10.70 24.61 -9.79
CA SER A 73 -9.99 25.71 -9.13
C SER A 73 -9.31 26.66 -10.13
N MET A 74 -9.23 27.94 -9.76
CA MET A 74 -8.49 28.92 -10.57
C MET A 74 -7.01 28.57 -10.62
N GLU A 75 -6.45 28.07 -9.53
CA GLU A 75 -5.03 27.71 -9.43
C GLU A 75 -4.67 26.60 -10.43
N TYR A 76 -5.55 25.61 -10.62
CA TYR A 76 -5.36 24.58 -11.65
C TYR A 76 -5.54 25.15 -13.06
N THR A 77 -6.65 25.84 -13.32
CA THR A 77 -7.00 26.30 -14.68
C THR A 77 -6.09 27.41 -15.22
N GLU A 78 -5.51 28.23 -14.33
CA GLU A 78 -4.51 29.24 -14.69
C GLU A 78 -3.07 28.70 -14.71
N GLY A 79 -2.88 27.41 -14.44
CA GLY A 79 -1.60 26.72 -14.60
C GLY A 79 -0.58 26.97 -13.48
N PHE A 80 -1.01 27.35 -12.28
CA PHE A 80 -0.09 27.59 -11.15
C PHE A 80 0.67 26.33 -10.72
N PHE A 81 0.10 25.15 -10.95
CA PHE A 81 0.69 23.85 -10.63
C PHE A 81 1.35 23.16 -11.82
N GLY A 82 1.44 23.85 -12.96
CA GLY A 82 1.82 23.27 -14.25
C GLY A 82 0.67 23.28 -15.24
N ASP A 83 0.94 22.82 -16.46
CA ASP A 83 -0.09 22.77 -17.51
C ASP A 83 -1.17 21.73 -17.16
N PRO A 84 -2.47 22.08 -17.26
CA PRO A 84 -3.56 21.13 -17.08
C PRO A 84 -3.37 19.85 -17.90
N SER A 85 -3.35 18.71 -17.21
CA SER A 85 -3.16 17.40 -17.79
C SER A 85 -3.71 16.30 -16.88
N LYS A 86 -3.94 15.11 -17.44
CA LYS A 86 -4.38 13.92 -16.68
C LYS A 86 -3.37 13.47 -15.62
N GLU A 87 -2.10 13.68 -15.88
CA GLU A 87 -1.03 13.36 -14.92
C GLU A 87 -1.07 14.34 -13.75
N LEU A 88 -1.24 15.64 -14.01
CA LEU A 88 -1.41 16.64 -12.96
C LEU A 88 -2.72 16.42 -12.18
N GLU A 89 -3.81 16.05 -12.85
CA GLU A 89 -5.08 15.63 -12.24
C GLU A 89 -4.87 14.55 -11.18
N GLU A 90 -4.17 13.48 -11.55
CA GLU A 90 -3.87 12.35 -10.67
C GLU A 90 -2.92 12.76 -9.54
N ASP A 91 -1.83 13.48 -9.85
CA ASP A 91 -0.86 13.98 -8.87
C ASP A 91 -1.53 14.81 -7.77
N MET A 92 -2.47 15.67 -8.16
CA MET A 92 -3.18 16.52 -7.22
C MET A 92 -4.24 15.75 -6.43
N THR A 93 -4.94 14.83 -7.08
CA THR A 93 -5.91 13.96 -6.41
C THR A 93 -5.23 13.14 -5.31
N VAL A 94 -4.08 12.54 -5.62
CA VAL A 94 -3.25 11.78 -4.65
C VAL A 94 -2.81 12.65 -3.47
N GLN A 95 -2.39 13.88 -3.75
CA GLN A 95 -1.99 14.82 -2.71
C GLN A 95 -3.16 15.36 -1.88
N ALA A 96 -4.38 15.40 -2.42
CA ALA A 96 -5.56 15.89 -1.71
C ALA A 96 -6.22 14.82 -0.82
N ILE A 97 -6.17 13.55 -1.22
CA ILE A 97 -6.86 12.45 -0.53
C ILE A 97 -5.88 11.57 0.25
N GLU A 98 -4.92 10.95 -0.42
CA GLU A 98 -4.00 9.99 0.19
C GLU A 98 -2.92 10.66 1.03
N GLY A 99 -2.46 11.85 0.62
CA GLY A 99 -1.43 12.63 1.33
C GLY A 99 -1.80 12.94 2.78
N PRO A 100 -2.92 13.65 3.04
CA PRO A 100 -3.33 14.01 4.39
C PRO A 100 -3.62 12.77 5.25
N ALA A 101 -4.20 11.72 4.67
CA ALA A 101 -4.46 10.47 5.39
C ALA A 101 -3.17 9.80 5.86
N ALA A 102 -2.16 9.71 4.98
CA ALA A 102 -0.85 9.16 5.31
C ALA A 102 -0.14 9.99 6.39
N ILE A 103 -0.11 11.31 6.24
CA ILE A 103 0.52 12.22 7.19
C ILE A 103 -0.13 12.10 8.56
N GLU A 104 -1.46 12.17 8.65
CA GLU A 104 -2.19 12.08 9.91
C GLU A 104 -1.96 10.73 10.61
N ALA A 105 -2.01 9.61 9.87
CA ALA A 105 -1.82 8.28 10.42
C ALA A 105 -0.40 8.11 11.00
N VAL A 106 0.62 8.55 10.24
CA VAL A 106 2.00 8.48 10.67
C VAL A 106 2.26 9.39 11.88
N GLN A 107 1.80 10.64 11.83
CA GLN A 107 1.99 11.59 12.93
C GLN A 107 1.33 11.13 14.23
N LYS A 108 0.15 10.49 14.12
CA LYS A 108 -0.58 9.95 15.27
C LYS A 108 0.17 8.82 15.97
N VAL A 109 0.92 8.01 15.23
CA VAL A 109 1.60 6.81 15.75
C VAL A 109 3.05 7.08 16.13
N TYR A 110 3.80 7.77 15.27
CA TYR A 110 5.23 7.99 15.44
C TYR A 110 5.56 9.37 16.04
N GLY A 111 4.54 10.18 16.35
CA GLY A 111 4.68 11.59 16.73
C GLY A 111 4.74 12.49 15.51
N GLY A 112 4.46 13.80 15.69
CA GLY A 112 4.45 14.83 14.63
C GLY A 112 5.74 14.90 13.80
N ASP A 113 5.93 15.94 12.98
CA ASP A 113 7.00 15.98 11.96
C ASP A 113 8.40 15.56 12.47
N ASP A 114 8.84 16.09 13.62
CA ASP A 114 10.14 15.73 14.23
C ASP A 114 10.22 14.29 14.80
N GLY A 115 9.06 13.67 15.03
CA GLY A 115 8.90 12.30 15.51
C GLY A 115 9.20 11.29 14.40
N PHE A 116 8.51 11.41 13.27
CA PHE A 116 8.62 10.44 12.20
C PHE A 116 9.95 10.50 11.43
N ASP A 117 10.59 11.66 11.31
CA ASP A 117 11.88 11.81 10.61
C ASP A 117 13.00 10.89 11.13
N LYS A 118 12.91 10.52 12.41
CA LYS A 118 13.84 9.58 13.05
C LYS A 118 13.61 8.15 12.59
N GLU A 119 12.37 7.80 12.31
CA GLU A 119 11.90 6.44 12.04
C GLU A 119 11.83 6.13 10.53
N GLY A 120 11.56 7.14 9.71
CA GLY A 120 11.22 6.94 8.32
C GLY A 120 11.32 8.18 7.45
N VAL A 121 10.64 8.12 6.31
CA VAL A 121 10.39 9.22 5.37
C VAL A 121 8.98 9.06 4.78
N LEU A 122 8.30 10.18 4.56
CA LEU A 122 7.07 10.24 3.78
C LEU A 122 7.30 11.23 2.64
N PHE A 123 6.99 10.83 1.41
CA PHE A 123 7.12 11.72 0.24
C PHE A 123 6.11 11.36 -0.84
N PHE A 124 5.94 12.29 -1.76
CA PHE A 124 5.11 12.15 -2.95
C PHE A 124 5.99 11.88 -4.17
N GLU A 125 5.58 10.95 -5.01
CA GLU A 125 6.06 10.86 -6.39
C GLU A 125 4.95 11.37 -7.32
N ASN A 126 5.33 12.21 -8.28
CA ASN A 126 4.41 12.88 -9.19
C ASN A 126 4.76 12.52 -10.63
N GLN A 127 3.76 12.16 -11.44
CA GLN A 127 3.94 11.87 -12.87
C GLN A 127 4.45 13.09 -13.63
N GLN A 128 4.00 14.29 -13.27
CA GLN A 128 4.50 15.55 -13.84
C GLN A 128 6.00 15.77 -13.61
N ASN A 129 6.57 15.09 -12.61
CA ASN A 129 8.01 15.11 -12.32
C ASN A 129 8.76 13.89 -12.88
N GLY A 130 8.13 13.12 -13.77
CA GLY A 130 8.72 11.95 -14.43
C GLY A 130 8.60 10.64 -13.64
N ALA A 131 7.82 10.59 -12.57
CA ALA A 131 7.49 9.33 -11.92
C ALA A 131 6.61 8.47 -12.83
N THR A 132 6.72 7.14 -12.71
CA THR A 132 5.88 6.22 -13.50
C THR A 132 4.41 6.30 -13.09
N GLN A 133 4.14 6.58 -11.82
CA GLN A 133 2.82 6.75 -11.23
C GLN A 133 2.85 7.80 -10.13
N SER A 134 1.71 8.44 -9.88
CA SER A 134 1.51 9.30 -8.72
C SER A 134 1.39 8.43 -7.47
N GLY A 135 2.00 8.85 -6.36
CA GLY A 135 1.92 8.04 -5.15
C GLY A 135 2.41 8.69 -3.89
N VAL A 136 1.86 8.23 -2.77
CA VAL A 136 2.33 8.53 -1.42
C VAL A 136 3.16 7.35 -0.92
N TRP A 137 4.39 7.63 -0.52
CA TRP A 137 5.34 6.59 -0.12
C TRP A 137 5.74 6.76 1.33
N ILE A 138 5.43 5.75 2.15
CA ILE A 138 5.83 5.68 3.55
C ILE A 138 6.99 4.69 3.67
N GLY A 139 8.19 5.21 3.94
CA GLY A 139 9.39 4.43 4.12
C GLY A 139 9.77 4.30 5.59
N LEU A 140 9.97 3.08 6.09
CA LEU A 140 10.44 2.82 7.46
C LEU A 140 11.87 2.28 7.44
N LYS A 141 12.73 2.80 8.34
CA LYS A 141 14.12 2.33 8.50
C LYS A 141 14.16 0.96 9.16
N ALA A 142 13.30 0.78 10.17
CA ALA A 142 13.13 -0.43 10.95
C ALA A 142 11.64 -0.54 11.30
N PRO A 143 10.82 -1.21 10.47
CA PRO A 143 9.40 -1.38 10.76
C PRO A 143 9.24 -2.24 12.03
N ASP A 144 8.30 -1.85 12.87
CA ASP A 144 7.99 -2.44 14.18
C ASP A 144 6.47 -2.58 14.36
N GLU A 145 6.01 -3.01 15.53
CA GLU A 145 4.58 -3.20 15.84
C GLU A 145 3.73 -1.93 15.62
N ARG A 146 4.35 -0.74 15.68
CA ARG A 146 3.64 0.52 15.43
C ARG A 146 3.20 0.67 13.98
N LEU A 147 3.87 0.03 13.02
CA LEU A 147 3.43 0.05 11.63
C LEU A 147 2.01 -0.54 11.49
N GLN A 148 1.67 -1.57 12.27
CA GLN A 148 0.32 -2.12 12.25
C GLN A 148 -0.73 -1.08 12.64
N GLN A 149 -0.43 -0.21 13.63
CA GLN A 149 -1.33 0.87 14.03
C GLN A 149 -1.54 1.90 12.92
N VAL A 150 -0.49 2.20 12.13
CA VAL A 150 -0.61 3.07 10.95
C VAL A 150 -1.54 2.43 9.92
N LEU A 151 -1.35 1.13 9.63
CA LEU A 151 -2.19 0.40 8.70
C LEU A 151 -3.63 0.36 9.16
N ASP A 152 -3.89 0.11 10.44
CA ASP A 152 -5.25 0.07 11.00
C ASP A 152 -5.95 1.42 10.89
N ILE A 153 -5.24 2.54 11.17
CA ILE A 153 -5.79 3.89 11.00
C ILE A 153 -6.13 4.17 9.53
N LEU A 154 -5.23 3.82 8.60
CA LEU A 154 -5.45 4.03 7.17
C LEU A 154 -6.59 3.15 6.64
N GLN A 155 -6.64 1.88 7.06
CA GLN A 155 -7.70 0.96 6.69
C GLN A 155 -9.06 1.48 7.17
N GLN A 156 -9.16 1.92 8.42
CA GLN A 156 -10.39 2.50 8.99
C GLN A 156 -10.85 3.76 8.23
N LYS A 157 -9.93 4.63 7.80
CA LYS A 157 -10.28 5.82 6.99
C LYS A 157 -10.72 5.47 5.56
N GLY A 158 -10.35 4.29 5.09
CA GLY A 158 -10.60 3.78 3.74
C GLY A 158 -11.91 3.01 3.61
N GLU A 159 -12.38 2.43 4.70
CA GLU A 159 -13.58 1.59 4.71
C GLU A 159 -14.78 2.28 4.07
N GLY A 160 -15.30 1.67 3.00
CA GLY A 160 -16.57 2.02 2.35
C GLY A 160 -16.59 3.31 1.53
N GLU A 161 -15.57 4.17 1.64
CA GLU A 161 -15.66 5.54 1.10
C GLU A 161 -14.42 6.02 0.33
N ARG A 162 -13.20 5.61 0.75
CA ARG A 162 -11.93 6.04 0.13
C ARG A 162 -11.12 4.87 -0.40
N SER A 163 -10.52 5.07 -1.55
CA SER A 163 -9.51 4.17 -2.10
C SER A 163 -8.13 4.77 -1.83
N TYR A 164 -7.20 3.96 -1.31
CA TYR A 164 -5.81 4.34 -1.03
C TYR A 164 -4.85 3.57 -1.94
N GLN A 165 -5.25 3.31 -3.19
CA GLN A 165 -4.47 2.52 -4.15
C GLN A 165 -3.07 3.09 -4.42
N ASN A 166 -2.91 4.41 -4.30
CA ASN A 166 -1.65 5.10 -4.56
C ASN A 166 -0.78 5.29 -3.29
N LEU A 167 -1.11 4.62 -2.19
CA LEU A 167 -0.31 4.63 -0.96
C LEU A 167 0.49 3.33 -0.84
N SER A 168 1.82 3.46 -0.76
CA SER A 168 2.75 2.33 -0.65
C SER A 168 3.61 2.41 0.62
N ILE A 169 3.73 1.28 1.33
CA ILE A 169 4.61 1.16 2.50
C ILE A 169 5.81 0.29 2.16
N PHE A 170 7.02 0.81 2.35
CA PHE A 170 8.26 0.12 2.04
C PHE A 170 9.27 0.13 3.20
N SER A 171 10.12 -0.89 3.26
CA SER A 171 11.27 -0.91 4.17
C SER A 171 12.53 -0.47 3.44
N SER A 172 13.36 0.36 4.09
CA SER A 172 14.71 0.61 3.59
C SER A 172 15.68 1.02 4.68
N VAL A 173 16.70 0.19 4.88
CA VAL A 173 17.85 0.48 5.76
C VAL A 173 18.65 1.70 5.27
N ARG A 174 18.45 2.15 4.02
CA ARG A 174 19.20 3.24 3.37
C ARG A 174 18.46 4.58 3.35
N ILE A 175 17.34 4.73 4.07
CA ILE A 175 16.56 5.99 4.10
C ILE A 175 17.41 7.22 4.49
N ARG A 176 18.56 7.04 5.18
CA ARG A 176 19.55 8.12 5.42
C ARG A 176 20.01 8.85 4.14
N ARG A 177 19.83 8.28 2.94
CA ARG A 177 20.25 8.88 1.65
C ARG A 177 19.16 9.66 0.92
N LEU A 178 17.88 9.50 1.27
CA LEU A 178 16.77 10.23 0.62
C LEU A 178 16.72 11.70 1.07
N ASN A 179 16.98 11.98 2.35
CA ASN A 179 17.14 13.37 2.85
C ASN A 179 18.29 14.12 2.15
N TYR A 180 19.27 13.40 1.57
CA TYR A 180 20.38 14.01 0.85
C TYR A 180 20.06 14.34 -0.62
N MET A 181 19.04 13.71 -1.23
CA MET A 181 18.63 14.04 -2.60
C MET A 181 17.70 15.26 -2.64
N PHE A 182 16.76 15.38 -1.71
CA PHE A 182 15.85 16.55 -1.64
C PHE A 182 16.54 17.85 -1.16
N SER A 183 17.70 17.76 -0.51
CA SER A 183 18.47 18.94 -0.07
C SER A 183 19.31 19.59 -1.18
N LYS A 184 19.52 18.93 -2.34
CA LYS A 184 20.43 19.42 -3.39
C LYS A 184 19.75 20.08 -4.58
N THR A 185 18.43 20.17 -4.59
CA THR A 185 17.63 20.94 -5.55
C THR A 185 17.14 22.23 -4.91
N LYS A 186 18.09 23.10 -4.54
CA LYS A 186 17.86 24.53 -4.29
C LYS A 186 18.74 25.34 -5.22
#